data_AF-A0A8S2EWA2-F1
#
_entry.id   AF-A0A8S2EWA2-F1
#
_cell.length_a   1.000
_cell.length_b   1.000
_cell.length_c   1.000
_cell.angle_alpha   90.00
_cell.angle_beta   90.00
_cell.angle_gamma   90.00
#
_symmetry.space_group_name_H-M   'P 1'
#
loop_
_entity.id
_entity.type
_entity.pdbx_description
1 polymer ?
#
loop_
_entity_poly.entity_id
_entity_poly.type
_entity_poly.pdbx_seq_one_letter_code
_entity_poly.pdbx_strand_id
1 'polypeptide(L)'
;LTGIVFGEIKDDDQLHISLSTSGEYNISIGNRQWLQSSRTAFYANNYWYSTENNTLTLIRTSMLSGQDEFGNWQDMIYLWKLSSVNITTRIRTYLNQQFILFYQDFNQELSSGTMQLGMDLVRTVFPSFMIQSNDIKRGYISYGGKELCSLDMQR
;
A
#
# COMPACT_ATOMS: atom_id res chain seq x y z
N LEU A 1 14.58 17.75 -21.09
CA LEU A 1 13.95 16.46 -20.80
C LEU A 1 12.51 16.55 -21.29
N THR A 2 12.27 16.11 -22.52
CA THR A 2 11.01 16.26 -23.24
C THR A 2 10.16 15.02 -22.99
N GLY A 3 9.08 15.18 -22.23
CA GLY A 3 8.06 14.14 -22.04
C GLY A 3 7.15 14.07 -23.25
N ILE A 4 6.88 12.86 -23.73
CA ILE A 4 5.88 12.61 -24.77
C ILE A 4 4.51 12.58 -24.09
N VAL A 5 3.58 13.44 -24.54
CA VAL A 5 2.17 13.41 -24.16
C VAL A 5 1.40 12.79 -25.34
N PHE A 6 0.72 11.67 -25.10
CA PHE A 6 -0.28 11.14 -26.04
C PHE A 6 -1.67 11.66 -25.64
N GLY A 7 -2.48 11.96 -26.66
CA GLY A 7 -3.65 12.83 -26.59
C GLY A 7 -4.78 12.42 -25.63
N GLU A 8 -5.56 13.43 -25.26
CA GLU A 8 -6.76 13.34 -24.42
C GLU A 8 -7.82 12.42 -25.04
N ILE A 9 -8.18 11.37 -24.30
CA ILE A 9 -9.56 10.91 -24.24
C ILE A 9 -10.09 11.43 -22.90
N LYS A 10 -11.07 12.34 -22.95
CA LYS A 10 -11.81 12.80 -21.77
C LYS A 10 -12.68 11.65 -21.26
N ASP A 11 -12.11 10.86 -20.38
CA ASP A 11 -12.84 9.94 -19.53
C ASP A 11 -12.65 10.47 -18.10
N ASP A 12 -13.49 11.44 -17.73
CA ASP A 12 -13.30 12.35 -16.58
C ASP A 12 -13.41 11.61 -15.22
N ASP A 13 -13.66 10.29 -15.24
CA ASP A 13 -13.88 9.43 -14.08
C ASP A 13 -12.94 8.20 -14.02
N GLN A 14 -11.84 8.17 -14.78
CA GLN A 14 -10.89 7.05 -14.70
C GLN A 14 -10.08 7.03 -13.40
N LEU A 15 -9.95 5.85 -12.80
CA LEU A 15 -9.08 5.61 -11.65
C LEU A 15 -7.61 5.62 -12.07
N HIS A 16 -6.84 6.53 -11.49
CA HIS A 16 -5.39 6.61 -11.69
C HIS A 16 -4.67 6.52 -10.35
N ILE A 17 -3.50 5.88 -10.35
CA ILE A 17 -2.57 5.91 -9.23
C ILE A 17 -1.19 6.35 -9.70
N SER A 18 -0.63 7.33 -9.02
CA SER A 18 0.76 7.76 -9.16
C SER A 18 1.59 7.12 -8.07
N LEU A 19 2.66 6.41 -8.43
CA LEU A 19 3.52 5.67 -7.52
C LEU A 19 4.91 6.30 -7.51
N SER A 20 5.42 6.63 -6.33
CA SER A 20 6.79 7.11 -6.15
C SER A 20 7.75 5.96 -5.85
N THR A 21 9.02 6.12 -6.23
CA THR A 21 10.09 5.21 -5.82
C THR A 21 10.47 5.35 -4.35
N SER A 22 10.04 6.42 -3.67
CA SER A 22 10.21 6.66 -2.23
C SER A 22 9.07 6.13 -1.35
N GLY A 23 8.04 5.52 -1.96
CA GLY A 23 6.95 4.87 -1.23
C GLY A 23 5.68 5.69 -1.05
N GLU A 24 5.67 6.97 -1.43
CA GLU A 24 4.45 7.76 -1.53
C GLU A 24 3.62 7.36 -2.75
N TYR A 25 2.31 7.51 -2.63
CA TYR A 25 1.37 7.25 -3.72
C TYR A 25 0.16 8.18 -3.63
N ASN A 26 -0.39 8.52 -4.79
CA ASN A 26 -1.60 9.33 -4.90
C ASN A 26 -2.61 8.63 -5.80
N ILE A 27 -3.87 8.62 -5.38
CA ILE A 27 -4.99 8.11 -6.17
C ILE A 27 -5.80 9.30 -6.66
N SER A 28 -6.15 9.30 -7.94
CA SER A 28 -6.97 10.30 -8.60
C SER A 28 -8.12 9.64 -9.35
N ILE A 29 -9.23 10.36 -9.46
CA ILE A 29 -10.34 10.04 -10.37
C ILE A 29 -10.39 11.15 -11.41
N GLY A 30 -10.15 10.80 -12.68
CA GLY A 30 -9.85 11.74 -13.74
C GLY A 30 -8.72 12.69 -13.34
N ASN A 31 -8.97 13.99 -13.43
CA ASN A 31 -7.99 15.03 -13.08
C ASN A 31 -8.01 15.46 -11.60
N ARG A 32 -8.77 14.78 -10.74
CA ARG A 32 -8.94 15.18 -9.32
C ARG A 32 -8.24 14.21 -8.39
N GLN A 33 -7.28 14.71 -7.61
CA GLN A 33 -6.66 13.92 -6.55
C GLN A 33 -7.70 13.56 -5.48
N TRP A 34 -7.88 12.26 -5.27
CA TRP A 34 -8.84 11.68 -4.36
C TRP A 34 -8.20 11.19 -3.08
N LEU A 35 -7.01 10.59 -3.12
CA LEU A 35 -6.32 10.16 -1.91
C LEU A 35 -4.84 10.42 -2.07
N GLN A 36 -4.21 10.89 -0.99
CA GLN A 36 -2.77 11.02 -0.88
C GLN A 36 -2.31 10.09 0.22
N SER A 37 -1.26 9.32 -0.02
CA SER A 37 -0.68 8.42 0.97
C SER A 37 -0.30 9.18 2.24
N SER A 38 -0.55 8.57 3.41
CA SER A 38 0.02 9.04 4.68
C SER A 38 1.34 8.32 4.97
N ARG A 39 1.86 8.46 6.20
CA ARG A 39 3.04 7.73 6.65
C ARG A 39 2.82 6.22 6.55
N THR A 40 3.90 5.50 6.22
CA THR A 40 3.96 4.04 6.40
C THR A 40 4.53 3.76 7.78
N ALA A 41 3.90 2.87 8.55
CA ALA A 41 4.41 2.51 9.87
C ALA A 41 4.15 1.05 10.24
N PHE A 42 5.04 0.47 11.04
CA PHE A 42 4.97 -0.89 11.55
C PHE A 42 5.34 -0.90 13.03
N TYR A 43 4.57 -1.63 13.83
CA TYR A 43 4.82 -1.81 15.25
C TYR A 43 5.56 -3.12 15.50
N ALA A 44 6.76 -3.03 16.08
CA ALA A 44 7.59 -4.17 16.44
C ALA A 44 8.46 -3.83 17.66
N ASN A 45 8.85 -4.82 18.46
CA ASN A 45 9.71 -4.62 19.64
C ASN A 45 9.23 -3.50 20.58
N ASN A 46 7.91 -3.41 20.78
CA ASN A 46 7.25 -2.36 21.58
C ASN A 46 7.50 -0.92 21.08
N TYR A 47 7.77 -0.75 19.77
CA TYR A 47 8.12 0.53 19.16
C TYR A 47 7.45 0.71 17.78
N TRP A 48 7.08 1.95 17.46
CA TRP A 48 6.54 2.34 16.14
C TRP A 48 7.65 2.78 15.21
N TYR A 49 7.95 1.94 14.22
CA TYR A 49 8.83 2.30 13.12
C TYR A 49 8.03 2.99 12.03
N SER A 50 8.38 4.22 11.64
CA SER A 50 7.63 4.96 10.61
C SER A 50 8.51 5.76 9.66
N THR A 51 7.96 6.07 8.48
CA THR A 51 8.60 6.99 7.53
C THR A 51 8.60 8.42 8.06
N GLU A 52 7.62 8.80 8.90
CA GLU A 52 7.51 10.14 9.48
C GLU A 52 8.63 10.44 10.49
N ASN A 53 9.01 9.46 11.32
CA ASN A 53 10.09 9.61 12.30
C ASN A 53 11.44 9.09 11.80
N ASN A 54 11.55 8.73 10.51
CA ASN A 54 12.74 8.19 9.85
C ASN A 54 13.30 6.89 10.44
N THR A 55 12.54 6.16 11.26
CA THR A 55 13.00 4.89 11.83
C THR A 55 12.65 3.68 10.95
N LEU A 56 11.75 3.86 9.99
CA LEU A 56 11.49 2.92 8.91
C LEU A 56 12.22 3.36 7.64
N THR A 57 13.12 2.52 7.13
CA THR A 57 13.96 2.88 5.98
C THR A 57 13.54 2.10 4.75
N LEU A 58 13.28 2.78 3.62
CA LEU A 58 13.12 2.10 2.33
C LEU A 58 14.49 1.66 1.81
N ILE A 59 14.69 0.35 1.62
CA ILE A 59 15.96 -0.22 1.15
C ILE A 59 15.96 -0.37 -0.36
N ARG A 60 14.83 -0.80 -0.92
CA ARG A 60 14.72 -1.15 -2.33
C ARG A 60 13.30 -0.98 -2.83
N THR A 61 13.22 -0.55 -4.08
CA THR A 61 11.98 -0.50 -4.86
C THR A 61 12.18 -1.31 -6.13
N SER A 62 11.17 -2.10 -6.50
CA SER A 62 11.20 -2.92 -7.72
C SER A 62 9.83 -2.98 -8.37
N MET A 63 9.81 -3.23 -9.67
CA MET A 63 8.58 -3.47 -10.43
C MET A 63 8.51 -4.92 -10.88
N LEU A 64 7.31 -5.48 -10.82
CA LEU A 64 6.99 -6.80 -11.37
C LEU A 64 5.72 -6.68 -12.21
N SER A 65 5.58 -7.49 -13.24
CA SER A 65 4.36 -7.58 -14.02
C SER A 65 3.93 -9.04 -14.18
N GLY A 66 2.65 -9.24 -14.47
CA GLY A 66 2.11 -10.56 -14.72
C GLY A 66 0.67 -10.51 -15.18
N GLN A 67 0.02 -11.66 -15.12
CA GLN A 67 -1.37 -11.85 -15.51
C GLN A 67 -2.04 -12.79 -14.52
N ASP A 68 -3.27 -12.48 -14.13
CA ASP A 68 -4.15 -13.38 -13.35
C ASP A 68 -5.59 -13.30 -13.88
N GLU A 69 -6.55 -13.85 -13.12
CA GLU A 69 -7.97 -13.89 -13.49
C GLU A 69 -8.60 -12.50 -13.70
N PHE A 70 -8.03 -11.44 -13.12
CA PHE A 70 -8.49 -10.06 -13.28
C PHE A 70 -7.81 -9.33 -14.44
N GLY A 71 -6.78 -9.94 -15.04
CA GLY A 71 -6.09 -9.46 -16.22
C GLY A 71 -4.60 -9.17 -16.01
N ASN A 72 -4.03 -8.37 -16.90
CA ASN A 72 -2.62 -7.95 -16.82
C ASN A 72 -2.43 -6.94 -15.71
N TRP A 73 -1.44 -7.19 -14.85
CA TRP A 73 -1.14 -6.35 -13.71
C TRP A 73 0.32 -5.91 -13.67
N GLN A 74 0.56 -4.83 -12.94
CA GLN A 74 1.88 -4.34 -12.55
C GLN A 74 1.91 -4.11 -11.05
N ASP A 75 2.97 -4.58 -10.40
CA ASP A 75 3.26 -4.43 -8.99
C ASP A 75 4.41 -3.44 -8.82
N MET A 76 4.20 -2.42 -7.99
CA MET A 76 5.28 -1.67 -7.38
C MET A 76 5.55 -2.23 -5.99
N ILE A 77 6.76 -2.72 -5.77
CA ILE A 77 7.16 -3.44 -4.56
C ILE A 77 8.17 -2.60 -3.79
N TYR A 78 7.92 -2.43 -2.48
CA TYR A 78 8.75 -1.68 -1.56
C TYR A 78 9.28 -2.59 -0.46
N LEU A 79 10.60 -2.64 -0.31
CA LEU A 79 11.28 -3.37 0.76
C LEU A 79 11.73 -2.41 1.85
N TRP A 80 11.09 -2.49 3.00
CA TRP A 80 11.33 -1.65 4.17
C TRP A 80 12.22 -2.37 5.19
N LYS A 81 13.18 -1.66 5.77
CA LYS A 81 13.96 -2.08 6.94
C LYS A 81 13.36 -1.51 8.20
N LEU A 82 13.15 -2.36 9.19
CA LEU A 82 12.96 -1.96 10.58
C LEU A 82 13.89 -2.78 11.47
N SER A 83 14.81 -2.11 12.16
CA SER A 83 15.83 -2.77 12.97
C SER A 83 16.58 -3.87 12.18
N SER A 84 16.45 -5.14 12.54
CA SER A 84 17.05 -6.30 11.88
C SER A 84 16.15 -7.03 10.89
N VAL A 85 14.91 -6.59 10.70
CA VAL A 85 13.90 -7.31 9.89
C VAL A 85 13.45 -6.46 8.71
N ASN A 86 13.07 -7.14 7.62
CA ASN A 86 12.52 -6.50 6.45
C ASN A 86 11.03 -6.81 6.28
N ILE A 87 10.26 -5.81 5.86
CA ILE A 87 8.85 -5.95 5.48
C ILE A 87 8.71 -5.57 4.01
N THR A 88 7.90 -6.33 3.28
CA THR A 88 7.55 -6.00 1.90
C THR A 88 6.13 -5.44 1.86
N THR A 89 5.96 -4.29 1.21
CA THR A 89 4.64 -3.83 0.78
C THR A 89 4.57 -3.77 -0.72
N ARG A 90 3.37 -3.91 -1.27
CA ARG A 90 3.17 -3.93 -2.71
C ARG A 90 1.87 -3.27 -3.10
N ILE A 91 1.91 -2.51 -4.18
CA ILE A 91 0.74 -1.87 -4.78
C ILE A 91 0.59 -2.45 -6.18
N ARG A 92 -0.53 -3.13 -6.42
CA ARG A 92 -0.88 -3.75 -7.70
C ARG A 92 -1.88 -2.89 -8.44
N THR A 93 -1.59 -2.64 -9.70
CA THR A 93 -2.49 -1.98 -10.65
C THR A 93 -2.82 -2.94 -11.79
N TYR A 94 -4.03 -2.85 -12.32
CA TYR A 94 -4.48 -3.62 -13.48
C TYR A 94 -4.66 -2.68 -14.66
N LEU A 95 -4.07 -2.99 -15.81
CA LEU A 95 -4.00 -2.06 -16.95
C LEU A 95 -5.37 -1.69 -17.52
N ASN A 96 -6.37 -2.57 -17.37
CA ASN A 96 -7.71 -2.42 -17.95
C ASN A 96 -8.83 -2.56 -16.90
N GLN A 97 -8.53 -2.40 -15.60
CA GLN A 97 -9.52 -2.50 -14.53
C GLN A 97 -9.45 -1.30 -13.60
N GLN A 98 -10.59 -0.90 -13.02
CA GLN A 98 -10.69 0.26 -12.13
C GLN A 98 -10.61 -0.13 -10.65
N PHE A 99 -9.57 -0.84 -10.26
CA PHE A 99 -9.26 -1.09 -8.85
C PHE A 99 -7.75 -1.24 -8.63
N ILE A 100 -7.34 -1.03 -7.38
CA ILE A 100 -5.94 -1.09 -6.93
C ILE A 100 -5.91 -2.02 -5.73
N LEU A 101 -4.94 -2.94 -5.69
CA LEU A 101 -4.77 -3.84 -4.55
C LEU A 101 -3.51 -3.45 -3.78
N PHE A 102 -3.63 -3.42 -2.46
CA PHE A 102 -2.52 -3.17 -1.54
C PHE A 102 -2.22 -4.48 -0.80
N TYR A 103 -0.94 -4.87 -0.81
CA TYR A 103 -0.45 -6.06 -0.12
C TYR A 103 0.61 -5.69 0.89
N GLN A 104 0.67 -6.47 1.96
CA GLN A 104 1.67 -6.34 3.00
C GLN A 104 2.07 -7.76 3.42
N ASP A 105 3.32 -8.10 3.15
CA ASP A 105 3.87 -9.42 3.46
C ASP A 105 4.72 -9.32 4.73
N PHE A 106 4.27 -10.02 5.77
CA PHE A 106 5.07 -10.22 6.97
C PHE A 106 5.98 -11.43 6.76
N ASN A 107 7.29 -11.21 6.74
CA ASN A 107 8.24 -12.32 6.82
C ASN A 107 8.14 -12.98 8.20
N GLN A 108 8.29 -14.31 8.25
CA GLN A 108 8.14 -15.14 9.47
C GLN A 108 9.03 -14.69 10.65
N GLU A 109 10.08 -13.91 10.41
CA GLU A 109 10.99 -13.39 11.44
C GLU A 109 10.34 -12.39 12.39
N LEU A 110 9.22 -11.75 12.02
CA LEU A 110 8.44 -10.89 12.93
C LEU A 110 7.58 -11.71 13.91
N SER A 111 7.36 -13.00 13.62
CA SER A 111 6.49 -13.90 14.37
C SER A 111 7.17 -14.47 15.63
N SER A 112 8.50 -14.57 15.65
CA SER A 112 9.25 -15.30 16.69
C SER A 112 9.68 -14.47 17.90
N GLY A 113 9.51 -13.14 17.87
CA GLY A 113 9.94 -12.24 18.94
C GLY A 113 8.91 -11.18 19.37
N THR A 114 7.74 -11.12 18.72
CA THR A 114 6.70 -10.18 19.14
C THR A 114 5.82 -10.83 20.21
N MET A 115 5.78 -10.23 21.42
CA MET A 115 4.76 -10.58 22.41
C MET A 115 3.39 -10.61 21.73
N GLN A 116 2.56 -11.58 22.10
CA GLN A 116 1.20 -11.71 21.62
C GLN A 116 0.41 -10.47 22.06
N LEU A 117 0.39 -9.43 21.21
CA LEU A 117 -0.46 -8.27 21.40
C LEU A 117 -1.92 -8.73 21.34
N GLY A 118 -2.77 -8.13 22.18
CA GLY A 118 -4.21 -8.39 22.15
C GLY A 118 -4.79 -8.16 20.75
N MET A 119 -5.89 -8.85 20.45
CA MET A 119 -6.57 -8.79 19.15
C MET A 119 -7.04 -7.38 18.78
N ASP A 120 -7.07 -6.45 19.74
CA ASP A 120 -7.55 -5.07 19.58
C ASP A 120 -6.46 -4.08 19.13
N LEU A 121 -5.25 -4.54 18.81
CA LEU A 121 -4.10 -3.66 18.51
C LEU A 121 -3.72 -3.67 17.02
N VAL A 122 -3.77 -2.48 16.40
CA VAL A 122 -3.28 -2.25 15.03
C VAL A 122 -1.76 -2.28 15.02
N ARG A 123 -1.18 -3.17 14.20
CA ARG A 123 0.29 -3.29 14.07
C ARG A 123 0.87 -2.56 12.87
N THR A 124 0.05 -2.07 11.95
CA THR A 124 0.53 -1.47 10.70
C THR A 124 -0.29 -0.28 10.27
N VAL A 125 0.36 0.65 9.59
CA VAL A 125 -0.22 1.82 8.95
C VAL A 125 0.15 1.72 7.47
N PHE A 126 -0.49 0.78 6.77
CA PHE A 126 -0.40 0.57 5.32
C PHE A 126 -1.55 -0.34 4.84
N PRO A 127 -2.24 0.00 3.74
CA PRO A 127 -2.24 1.32 3.11
C PRO A 127 -2.79 2.38 4.08
N SER A 128 -2.42 3.63 3.87
CA SER A 128 -2.84 4.75 4.71
C SER A 128 -2.97 6.01 3.87
N PHE A 129 -3.94 6.86 4.19
CA PHE A 129 -4.23 8.07 3.42
C PHE A 129 -4.43 9.26 4.34
N MET A 130 -3.93 10.42 3.91
CA MET A 130 -4.21 11.67 4.60
C MET A 130 -5.64 12.12 4.29
N ILE A 131 -6.41 12.38 5.34
CA ILE A 131 -7.72 13.01 5.22
C ILE A 131 -7.48 14.51 5.06
N GLN A 132 -7.56 14.99 3.82
CA GLN A 132 -7.48 16.42 3.52
C GLN A 132 -8.86 17.06 3.75
N SER A 133 -8.89 18.24 4.35
CA SER A 133 -10.11 18.97 4.71
C SER A 133 -10.83 19.66 3.54
N ASN A 134 -10.48 19.33 2.29
CA ASN A 134 -10.98 20.05 1.12
C ASN A 134 -12.38 19.56 0.70
N ASP A 135 -13.13 20.41 -0.02
CA ASP A 135 -14.54 20.27 -0.47
C ASP A 135 -14.91 19.03 -1.32
N ILE A 136 -14.06 18.01 -1.38
CA ILE A 136 -14.33 16.77 -2.09
C ILE A 136 -15.22 15.89 -1.19
N LYS A 137 -16.49 15.75 -1.56
CA LYS A 137 -17.41 14.79 -0.94
C LYS A 137 -16.92 13.37 -1.23
N ARG A 138 -16.37 12.70 -0.22
CA ARG A 138 -15.90 11.30 -0.29
C ARG A 138 -16.81 10.42 0.56
N GLY A 139 -17.15 9.25 0.04
CA GLY A 139 -17.81 8.19 0.80
C GLY A 139 -16.81 7.06 1.07
N TYR A 140 -16.75 6.59 2.31
CA TYR A 140 -15.96 5.41 2.68
C TYR A 140 -16.92 4.33 3.14
N ILE A 141 -16.86 3.16 2.50
CA ILE A 141 -17.55 1.96 2.98
C ILE A 141 -16.49 0.97 3.44
N SER A 142 -16.64 0.49 4.67
CA SER A 142 -15.89 -0.65 5.18
C SER A 142 -16.82 -1.84 5.19
N TYR A 143 -16.39 -2.94 4.58
CA TYR A 143 -17.03 -4.22 4.73
C TYR A 143 -16.07 -5.16 5.48
N GLY A 144 -16.46 -5.54 6.69
CA GLY A 144 -15.73 -6.55 7.46
C GLY A 144 -16.02 -7.94 6.91
N GLY A 145 -15.21 -8.42 5.97
CA GLY A 145 -15.13 -9.84 5.68
C GLY A 145 -14.44 -10.57 6.84
N LYS A 146 -14.93 -11.74 7.24
CA LYS A 146 -14.14 -12.66 8.07
C LYS A 146 -12.80 -12.90 7.38
N GLU A 147 -11.71 -12.96 8.14
CA GLU A 147 -10.37 -13.39 7.68
C GLU A 147 -10.49 -14.44 6.56
N LEU A 148 -10.04 -14.10 5.36
CA LEU A 148 -10.18 -14.99 4.19
C LEU A 148 -9.16 -16.14 4.18
N CYS A 149 -8.19 -16.16 5.11
CA CYS A 149 -7.31 -17.30 5.37
C CYS A 149 -6.53 -17.11 6.69
N SER A 150 -6.78 -17.97 7.67
CA SER A 150 -5.75 -18.38 8.63
C SER A 150 -5.01 -19.54 7.97
N LEU A 151 -3.73 -19.36 7.64
CA LEU A 151 -2.87 -20.51 7.39
C LEU A 151 -2.54 -21.11 8.75
N ASP A 152 -3.35 -22.08 9.16
CA ASP A 152 -2.99 -23.03 10.20
C ASP A 152 -1.76 -23.80 9.71
N MET A 153 -0.56 -23.29 10.00
CA MET A 153 0.64 -24.11 9.96
C MET A 153 0.52 -25.12 11.10
N GLN A 154 -0.01 -26.30 10.78
CA GLN A 154 0.06 -27.45 11.67
C GLN A 154 1.54 -27.75 11.96
N ARG A 155 1.81 -27.96 13.26
CA ARG A 155 3.11 -28.21 13.88
C ARG A 155 3.83 -29.43 13.34
#